data_AF-D4DR60-F1
#
_entry.id   AF-D4DR60-F1
#
_cell.length_a   1.000
_cell.length_b   1.000
_cell.length_c   1.000
_cell.angle_alpha   90.00
_cell.angle_beta   90.00
_cell.angle_gamma   90.00
#
_symmetry.space_group_name_H-M   'P 1'
#
loop_
_entity.id
_entity.type
_entity.pdbx_description
1 polymer ?
#
loop_
_entity_poly.entity_id
_entity_poly.type
_entity_poly.pdbx_seq_one_letter_code
_entity_poly.pdbx_strand_id
1 'polypeptide(L)'
;MLFVRLGGSAAGVEAAASRLGGERLVGRANADLWLAVREQLLPAFRPSENEDVRLWRVSVPDTAPELELDGTFCMEWGGGLRWYQTGLPADEIRAAASQAGGHATLFRGALRAGETAFTLPQENVLRIQRRLKKLFDPHNILNRGRIPGLA
;
A
#
# COMPACT_ATOMS: atom_id res chain seq x y z
N MET A 1 8.14 16.35 0.84
CA MET A 1 9.56 16.13 0.47
C MET A 1 9.64 14.85 -0.35
N LEU A 2 10.38 14.84 -1.46
CA LEU A 2 10.52 13.68 -2.34
C LEU A 2 11.91 13.06 -2.18
N PHE A 3 11.98 11.75 -2.00
CA PHE A 3 13.22 10.99 -1.99
C PHE A 3 13.21 9.96 -3.11
N VAL A 4 14.32 9.86 -3.84
CA VAL A 4 14.46 8.94 -4.98
C VAL A 4 15.66 8.04 -4.74
N ARG A 5 15.49 6.73 -4.93
CA ARG A 5 16.59 5.77 -4.96
C ARG A 5 16.89 5.39 -6.40
N LEU A 6 18.10 5.68 -6.84
CA LEU A 6 18.60 5.25 -8.14
C LEU A 6 19.28 3.88 -8.00
N GLY A 7 19.03 2.99 -8.97
CA GLY A 7 19.65 1.67 -9.04
C GLY A 7 20.07 1.37 -10.48
N GLY A 8 21.27 0.82 -10.65
CA GLY A 8 21.86 0.57 -11.97
C GLY A 8 23.39 0.52 -11.90
N SER A 9 24.03 0.63 -13.06
CA SER A 9 25.49 0.77 -13.13
C SER A 9 25.94 2.08 -12.48
N ALA A 10 27.17 2.13 -11.97
CA ALA A 10 27.70 3.35 -11.33
C ALA A 10 27.61 4.56 -12.27
N ALA A 11 28.05 4.42 -13.52
CA ALA A 11 27.96 5.49 -14.52
C ALA A 11 26.51 5.92 -14.80
N GLY A 12 25.57 4.96 -14.86
CA GLY A 12 24.15 5.26 -15.08
C GLY A 12 23.52 6.00 -13.90
N VAL A 13 23.86 5.61 -12.67
CA VAL A 13 23.40 6.29 -11.45
C VAL A 13 23.95 7.72 -11.37
N GLU A 14 25.25 7.94 -11.64
CA GLU A 14 25.83 9.28 -11.63
C GLU A 14 25.23 10.19 -12.71
N ALA A 15 25.04 9.66 -13.93
CA ALA A 15 24.42 10.41 -15.02
C ALA A 15 22.97 10.79 -14.68
N ALA A 16 22.19 9.86 -14.12
CA ALA A 16 20.82 10.12 -13.70
C ALA A 16 20.75 11.11 -12.53
N ALA A 17 21.63 10.98 -11.52
CA ALA A 17 21.70 11.91 -10.40
C ALA A 17 22.05 13.33 -10.86
N SER A 18 23.02 13.47 -11.77
CA SER A 18 23.41 14.77 -12.33
C SER A 18 22.27 15.41 -13.13
N ARG A 19 21.49 14.60 -13.87
CA ARG A 19 20.36 15.08 -14.67
C ARG A 19 19.14 15.47 -13.82
N LEU A 20 18.84 14.69 -12.78
CA LEU A 20 17.70 14.95 -11.88
C LEU A 20 17.99 16.11 -10.91
N GLY A 21 19.27 16.31 -10.55
CA GLY A 21 19.68 17.25 -9.53
C GLY A 21 19.30 16.78 -8.11
N GLY A 22 19.26 17.72 -7.18
CA GLY A 22 18.98 17.47 -5.77
C GLY A 22 20.24 17.19 -4.94
N GLU A 23 20.03 16.82 -3.68
CA GLU A 23 21.11 16.54 -2.73
C GLU A 23 21.30 15.04 -2.56
N ARG A 24 22.56 14.59 -2.64
CA ARG A 24 22.90 13.19 -2.39
C ARG A 24 22.90 12.93 -0.89
N LEU A 25 21.93 12.15 -0.43
CA LEU A 25 21.93 11.65 0.94
C LEU A 25 23.03 10.60 1.11
N VAL A 26 23.99 10.85 2.00
CA VAL A 26 25.16 9.98 2.22
C VAL A 26 25.22 9.45 3.65
N GLY A 27 25.98 8.37 3.84
CA GLY A 27 26.27 7.81 5.16
C GLY A 27 25.02 7.37 5.93
N ARG A 28 25.00 7.67 7.24
CA ARG A 28 23.97 7.21 8.17
C ARG A 28 22.58 7.75 7.85
N ALA A 29 22.47 9.02 7.44
CA ALA A 29 21.18 9.62 7.11
C ALA A 29 20.46 8.86 5.99
N ASN A 30 21.20 8.37 4.98
CA ASN A 30 20.65 7.54 3.91
C ASN A 30 20.16 6.18 4.45
N ALA A 31 20.97 5.51 5.26
CA ALA A 31 20.60 4.22 5.85
C ALA A 31 19.36 4.34 6.77
N ASP A 32 19.33 5.35 7.63
CA ASP A 32 18.24 5.59 8.58
C ASP A 32 16.94 5.94 7.85
N LEU A 33 16.99 6.71 6.76
CA LEU A 33 15.81 7.00 5.94
C LEU A 33 15.21 5.73 5.34
N TRP A 34 16.01 4.90 4.67
CA TRP A 34 15.50 3.70 4.02
C TRP A 34 15.06 2.64 5.03
N LEU A 35 15.70 2.59 6.21
CA LEU A 35 15.22 1.81 7.34
C LEU A 35 13.84 2.31 7.80
N ALA A 36 13.67 3.63 7.96
CA ALA A 36 12.41 4.21 8.38
C ALA A 36 11.26 4.01 7.37
N VAL A 37 11.57 4.00 6.07
CA VAL A 37 10.59 3.62 5.03
C VAL A 37 10.23 2.14 5.15
N ARG A 38 11.23 1.24 5.19
CA ARG A 38 11.04 -0.22 5.26
C ARG A 38 10.25 -0.64 6.50
N GLU A 39 10.58 -0.06 7.64
CA GLU A 39 9.96 -0.37 8.95
C GLU A 39 8.75 0.53 9.26
N GLN A 40 8.30 1.34 8.30
CA GLN A 40 7.12 2.20 8.43
C GLN A 40 7.16 3.12 9.66
N LEU A 41 8.33 3.71 9.92
CA LEU A 41 8.60 4.58 11.08
C LEU A 41 8.34 6.07 10.80
N LEU A 42 8.19 6.44 9.52
CA LEU A 42 7.86 7.80 9.11
C LEU A 42 6.48 8.24 9.63
N PRO A 43 6.24 9.54 9.88
CA PRO A 43 4.98 10.03 10.41
C PRO A 43 3.74 9.58 9.64
N ALA A 44 3.81 9.54 8.30
CA ALA A 44 2.71 9.12 7.43
C ALA A 44 2.23 7.67 7.64
N PHE A 45 3.01 6.84 8.34
CA PHE A 45 2.63 5.47 8.69
C PHE A 45 2.16 5.34 10.13
N ARG A 46 2.35 6.33 11.01
CA ARG A 46 2.05 6.18 12.44
C ARG A 46 0.54 6.18 12.68
N PRO A 47 -0.01 5.34 13.57
CA PRO A 47 -1.44 5.39 13.87
C PRO A 47 -1.87 6.82 14.23
N SER A 48 -3.04 7.23 13.75
CA SER A 48 -3.67 8.48 14.20
C SER A 48 -4.13 8.35 15.65
N GLU A 49 -4.13 9.46 16.38
CA GLU A 49 -4.77 9.53 17.71
C GLU A 49 -6.30 9.48 17.59
N ASN A 50 -6.85 9.87 16.43
CA ASN A 50 -8.26 9.69 16.10
C ASN A 50 -8.48 8.28 15.54
N GLU A 51 -9.21 7.44 16.28
CA GLU A 51 -9.50 6.04 15.92
C GLU A 51 -10.31 5.89 14.62
N ASP A 52 -11.04 6.93 14.20
CA ASP A 52 -11.74 6.93 12.92
C ASP A 52 -10.79 7.07 11.73
N VAL A 53 -9.60 7.64 11.94
CA VAL A 53 -8.56 7.80 10.92
C VAL A 53 -7.69 6.56 10.88
N ARG A 54 -7.78 5.82 9.78
CA ARG A 54 -7.14 4.52 9.60
C ARG A 54 -6.10 4.56 8.48
N LEU A 55 -5.11 3.69 8.56
CA LEU A 55 -4.03 3.61 7.57
C LEU A 55 -4.40 2.59 6.49
N TRP A 56 -4.48 3.07 5.26
CA TRP A 56 -4.80 2.30 4.07
C TRP A 56 -3.58 2.16 3.17
N ARG A 57 -3.35 0.93 2.71
CA ARG A 57 -2.37 0.60 1.68
C ARG A 57 -3.10 0.40 0.35
N VAL A 58 -2.82 1.25 -0.62
CA VAL A 58 -3.48 1.29 -1.92
C VAL A 58 -2.48 0.95 -3.01
N SER A 59 -2.72 -0.13 -3.73
CA SER A 59 -1.88 -0.59 -4.85
C SER A 59 -2.60 -0.30 -6.16
N VAL A 60 -1.97 0.49 -7.03
CA VAL A 60 -2.49 0.98 -8.32
C VAL A 60 -1.37 0.95 -9.36
N PRO A 61 -1.65 1.06 -10.67
CA PRO A 61 -0.62 1.35 -11.66
C PRO A 61 0.19 2.60 -11.26
N ASP A 62 1.51 2.58 -11.51
CA ASP A 62 2.40 3.72 -11.25
C ASP A 62 2.06 4.95 -12.12
N THR A 63 1.35 4.74 -13.22
CA THR A 63 0.80 5.78 -14.10
C THR A 63 -0.61 6.26 -13.70
N ALA A 64 -1.23 5.72 -12.65
CA ALA A 64 -2.57 6.14 -12.25
C ALA A 64 -2.57 7.61 -11.79
N PRO A 65 -3.62 8.40 -12.09
CA PRO A 65 -3.75 9.75 -11.53
C PRO A 65 -3.88 9.71 -10.00
N GLU A 66 -3.78 10.87 -9.35
CA GLU A 66 -4.08 11.00 -7.92
C GLU A 66 -5.52 10.55 -7.63
N LEU A 67 -5.74 9.90 -6.48
CA LEU A 67 -7.05 9.32 -6.15
C LEU A 67 -7.98 10.29 -5.43
N GLU A 68 -7.54 11.54 -5.19
CA GLU A 68 -8.30 12.59 -4.50
C GLU A 68 -8.91 12.12 -3.17
N LEU A 69 -8.16 11.30 -2.41
CA LEU A 69 -8.56 10.84 -1.08
C LEU A 69 -7.98 11.78 -0.03
N ASP A 70 -8.85 12.38 0.78
CA ASP A 70 -8.45 13.28 1.87
C ASP A 70 -7.55 12.57 2.90
N GLY A 71 -6.64 13.33 3.50
CA GLY A 71 -5.82 12.92 4.64
C GLY A 71 -4.32 12.91 4.38
N THR A 72 -3.57 12.27 5.27
CA THR A 72 -2.10 12.18 5.13
C THR A 72 -1.75 11.18 4.04
N PHE A 73 -0.92 11.60 3.08
CA PHE A 73 -0.55 10.83 1.90
C PHE A 73 0.95 10.55 1.83
N CYS A 74 1.32 9.34 1.41
CA CYS A 74 2.69 8.95 1.09
C CYS A 74 2.72 7.98 -0.10
N MET A 75 3.76 8.05 -0.93
CA MET A 75 3.98 7.15 -2.06
C MET A 75 5.31 6.40 -1.93
N GLU A 76 5.29 5.13 -2.31
CA GLU A 76 6.46 4.26 -2.44
C GLU A 76 6.39 3.43 -3.74
N TRP A 77 7.43 2.62 -3.99
CA TRP A 77 7.54 1.72 -5.15
C TRP A 77 7.20 2.37 -6.49
N GLY A 78 7.78 3.55 -6.76
CA GLY A 78 7.59 4.27 -8.02
C GLY A 78 6.20 4.88 -8.20
N GLY A 79 5.38 4.97 -7.16
CA GLY A 79 4.02 5.53 -7.20
C GLY A 79 2.91 4.49 -7.33
N GLY A 80 3.27 3.22 -7.56
CA GLY A 80 2.31 2.12 -7.61
C GLY A 80 1.80 1.67 -6.24
N LEU A 81 2.47 2.07 -5.16
CA LEU A 81 2.04 1.78 -3.80
C LEU A 81 1.89 3.08 -3.00
N ARG A 82 0.67 3.34 -2.57
CA ARG A 82 0.21 4.58 -1.98
C ARG A 82 -0.36 4.32 -0.59
N TRP A 83 -0.13 5.25 0.31
CA TRP A 83 -0.56 5.17 1.69
C TRP A 83 -1.42 6.37 2.03
N TYR A 84 -2.59 6.11 2.61
CA TYR A 84 -3.52 7.15 3.03
C TYR A 84 -3.89 6.95 4.49
N GLN A 85 -3.77 8.00 5.29
CA GLN A 85 -4.34 8.07 6.63
C GLN A 85 -5.60 8.90 6.55
N THR A 86 -6.74 8.23 6.59
CA THR A 86 -8.01 8.89 6.30
C THR A 86 -9.16 8.31 7.12
N GLY A 87 -10.14 9.17 7.40
CA GLY A 87 -11.41 8.81 8.03
C GLY A 87 -12.49 8.39 7.03
N LEU A 88 -12.19 8.40 5.73
CA LEU A 88 -13.15 8.05 4.70
C LEU A 88 -13.68 6.61 4.87
N PRO A 89 -14.95 6.36 4.49
CA PRO A 89 -15.51 5.02 4.45
C PRO A 89 -14.68 4.06 3.57
N ALA A 90 -14.61 2.79 3.96
CA ALA A 90 -13.84 1.79 3.22
C ALA A 90 -14.31 1.64 1.77
N ASP A 91 -15.61 1.73 1.53
CA ASP A 91 -16.18 1.58 0.20
C ASP A 91 -15.74 2.71 -0.74
N GLU A 92 -15.61 3.94 -0.24
CA GLU A 92 -15.11 5.07 -1.02
C GLU A 92 -13.64 4.87 -1.41
N ILE A 93 -12.80 4.48 -0.45
CA ILE A 93 -11.36 4.25 -0.69
C ILE A 93 -11.15 3.08 -1.68
N ARG A 94 -11.92 2.00 -1.51
CA ARG A 94 -11.88 0.83 -2.40
C ARG A 94 -12.39 1.16 -3.79
N ALA A 95 -13.45 1.97 -3.90
CA ALA A 95 -13.99 2.42 -5.18
C ALA A 95 -12.97 3.27 -5.94
N ALA A 96 -12.34 4.25 -5.27
CA ALA A 96 -11.30 5.08 -5.87
C ALA A 96 -10.11 4.24 -6.37
N ALA A 97 -9.62 3.32 -5.53
CA ALA A 97 -8.56 2.40 -5.92
C ALA A 97 -8.97 1.51 -7.11
N SER A 98 -10.18 0.95 -7.09
CA SER A 98 -10.68 0.09 -8.18
C SER A 98 -10.88 0.83 -9.50
N GLN A 99 -11.36 2.08 -9.46
CA GLN A 99 -11.51 2.92 -10.64
C GLN A 99 -10.16 3.23 -11.29
N ALA A 100 -9.11 3.35 -10.48
CA ALA A 100 -7.73 3.48 -10.94
C ALA A 100 -7.08 2.15 -11.35
N GLY A 101 -7.82 1.04 -11.41
CA GLY A 101 -7.29 -0.28 -11.79
C GLY A 101 -6.51 -0.98 -10.68
N GLY A 102 -6.73 -0.60 -9.43
CA GLY A 102 -6.02 -1.10 -8.25
C GLY A 102 -6.91 -1.68 -7.15
N HIS A 103 -6.36 -1.78 -5.95
CA HIS A 103 -7.07 -2.25 -4.76
C HIS A 103 -6.54 -1.58 -3.49
N ALA A 104 -7.38 -1.51 -2.47
CA ALA A 104 -7.02 -0.98 -1.15
C ALA A 104 -7.01 -2.08 -0.09
N THR A 105 -6.17 -1.95 0.91
CA THR A 105 -6.13 -2.82 2.09
C THR A 105 -6.10 -1.95 3.34
N LEU A 106 -6.99 -2.20 4.28
CA LEU A 106 -6.89 -1.63 5.61
C LEU A 106 -5.66 -2.26 6.27
N PHE A 107 -4.62 -1.44 6.42
CA PHE A 107 -3.33 -1.92 6.88
C PHE A 107 -3.16 -1.75 8.39
N ARG A 108 -3.70 -0.66 8.96
CA ARG A 108 -3.73 -0.44 10.41
C ARG A 108 -4.97 0.34 10.83
N GLY A 109 -5.55 -0.06 11.95
CA GLY A 109 -6.81 0.48 12.48
C GLY A 109 -7.79 -0.64 12.83
N ALA A 110 -8.80 -0.33 13.63
CA ALA A 110 -9.84 -1.30 13.96
C ALA A 110 -10.72 -1.61 12.73
N LEU A 111 -11.05 -2.89 12.57
CA LEU A 111 -12.12 -3.30 11.66
C LEU A 111 -13.46 -2.99 12.32
N ARG A 112 -14.34 -2.32 11.58
CA ARG A 112 -15.72 -2.12 12.02
C ARG A 112 -16.52 -3.41 11.80
N ALA A 113 -17.64 -3.55 12.51
CA ALA A 113 -18.49 -4.74 12.40
C ALA A 113 -18.95 -4.95 10.94
N GLY A 114 -18.75 -6.16 10.41
CA GLY A 114 -19.06 -6.49 9.01
C GLY A 114 -18.06 -6.00 7.96
N GLU A 115 -17.04 -5.23 8.36
CA GLU A 115 -15.98 -4.78 7.48
C GLU A 115 -14.91 -5.86 7.28
N THR A 116 -14.17 -5.78 6.19
CA THR A 116 -13.02 -6.65 5.94
C THR A 116 -11.80 -5.83 5.61
N ALA A 117 -10.61 -6.38 5.87
CA ALA A 117 -9.36 -5.66 5.61
C ALA A 117 -9.06 -5.53 4.10
N PHE A 118 -9.49 -6.48 3.28
CA PHE A 118 -9.12 -6.56 1.86
C PHE A 118 -10.26 -6.15 0.92
N THR A 119 -9.92 -5.70 -0.28
CA THR A 119 -10.93 -5.47 -1.32
C THR A 119 -11.47 -6.82 -1.76
N LEU A 120 -12.80 -6.93 -1.87
CA LEU A 120 -13.41 -8.16 -2.34
C LEU A 120 -12.98 -8.44 -3.79
N PRO A 121 -12.42 -9.62 -4.10
CA PRO A 121 -12.08 -9.97 -5.46
C PRO A 121 -13.33 -10.07 -6.33
N GLN A 122 -13.17 -9.85 -7.64
CA GLN A 122 -14.22 -10.17 -8.61
C GLN A 122 -14.58 -11.67 -8.54
N GLU A 123 -15.84 -12.01 -8.81
CA GLU A 123 -16.35 -13.39 -8.62
C GLU A 123 -15.58 -14.44 -9.43
N ASN A 124 -15.13 -14.09 -10.64
CA ASN A 124 -14.29 -14.96 -11.47
C ASN A 124 -12.94 -15.31 -10.78
N VAL A 125 -12.29 -14.32 -10.17
CA VAL A 125 -11.05 -14.49 -9.40
C VAL A 125 -11.32 -15.28 -8.13
N LEU A 126 -12.39 -14.93 -7.42
CA LEU A 126 -12.78 -15.59 -6.18
C LEU A 126 -13.05 -17.09 -6.40
N ARG A 127 -13.69 -17.46 -7.51
CA ARG A 127 -13.90 -18.86 -7.91
C ARG A 127 -12.58 -19.63 -8.08
N ILE A 128 -11.55 -19.00 -8.65
CA ILE A 128 -10.21 -19.61 -8.78
C ILE A 128 -9.57 -19.75 -7.41
N GLN A 129 -9.60 -18.69 -6.59
CA GLN A 129 -9.03 -18.70 -5.25
C GLN A 129 -9.69 -19.77 -4.35
N ARG A 130 -11.01 -19.96 -4.42
CA ARG A 130 -11.72 -21.05 -3.69
C ARG A 130 -11.23 -22.43 -4.11
N ARG A 131 -11.00 -22.66 -5.41
CA ARG A 131 -10.46 -23.95 -5.91
C ARG A 131 -9.05 -24.18 -5.40
N LEU A 132 -8.18 -23.18 -5.45
CA LEU A 132 -6.82 -23.26 -4.91
C LEU A 132 -6.85 -23.51 -3.40
N LYS A 133 -7.68 -22.78 -2.66
CA LYS A 133 -7.84 -22.93 -1.21
C LYS A 133 -8.23 -24.36 -0.82
N LYS A 134 -9.17 -24.99 -1.54
CA LYS A 134 -9.56 -26.39 -1.30
C LYS A 134 -8.43 -27.39 -1.56
N LEU A 135 -7.58 -27.14 -2.54
CA LEU A 135 -6.45 -28.02 -2.87
C LEU A 135 -5.31 -27.89 -1.85
N PHE A 136 -4.98 -26.67 -1.44
CA PHE A 136 -3.84 -26.40 -0.56
C PHE A 136 -4.18 -26.41 0.93
N ASP A 137 -5.45 -26.22 1.30
CA ASP A 137 -5.92 -26.24 2.69
C ASP A 137 -7.34 -26.85 2.77
N PRO A 138 -7.46 -28.18 2.54
CA PRO A 138 -8.75 -28.87 2.53
C PRO A 138 -9.46 -28.85 3.89
N HIS A 139 -8.72 -28.64 4.98
CA HIS A 139 -9.26 -28.57 6.34
C HIS A 139 -9.51 -27.14 6.83
N ASN A 140 -9.25 -26.14 5.98
CA ASN A 140 -9.45 -24.71 6.26
C ASN A 140 -8.77 -24.21 7.56
N ILE A 141 -7.55 -24.65 7.82
CA ILE A 141 -6.79 -24.28 9.02
C ILE A 141 -6.03 -22.96 8.87
N LEU A 142 -5.67 -22.58 7.64
CA LEU A 142 -4.86 -21.40 7.35
C LEU A 142 -5.74 -20.16 7.14
N ASN A 143 -5.49 -19.09 7.91
CA ASN A 143 -6.09 -17.76 7.70
C ASN A 143 -7.63 -17.76 7.59
N ARG A 144 -8.30 -18.62 8.37
CA ARG A 144 -9.76 -18.75 8.38
C ARG A 144 -10.42 -17.40 8.68
N GLY A 145 -11.37 -17.00 7.83
CA GLY A 145 -12.08 -15.72 7.96
C GLY A 145 -11.27 -14.46 7.62
N ARG A 146 -9.99 -14.58 7.25
CA ARG A 146 -9.12 -13.43 6.95
C ARG A 146 -9.31 -12.88 5.53
N ILE A 147 -9.54 -13.76 4.56
CA ILE A 147 -9.75 -13.36 3.16
C ILE A 147 -11.25 -13.40 2.86
N PRO A 148 -11.87 -12.27 2.46
CA PRO A 148 -13.30 -12.22 2.16
C PRO A 148 -13.69 -13.22 1.07
N GLY A 149 -14.75 -13.99 1.32
CA GLY A 149 -15.31 -14.92 0.34
C GLY A 149 -14.59 -16.27 0.20
N LEU A 150 -13.52 -16.54 0.98
CA LEU A 150 -12.75 -17.79 1.00
C LEU A 150 -13.07 -18.72 2.19
N ALA A 151 -14.31 -18.73 2.66
CA ALA A 151 -14.77 -19.64 3.70
C ALA A 151 -14.83 -21.09 3.24
#